data_AF-A0A813FE94-F1
#
_entry.id   AF-A0A813FE94-F1
#
_cell.length_a   1.000
_cell.length_b   1.000
_cell.length_c   1.000
_cell.angle_alpha   90.00
_cell.angle_beta   90.00
_cell.angle_gamma   90.00
#
_symmetry.space_group_name_H-M   'P 1'
#
loop_
_entity.id
_entity.type
_entity.pdbx_description
1 polymer ?
#
loop_
_entity_poly.entity_id
_entity_poly.type
_entity_poly.pdbx_seq_one_letter_code
_entity_poly.pdbx_strand_id
1 'polypeptide(L)'
;ETLRASLRMTWEAFWGEPMTRSQGRASDSSPRWTVETAVQALRAWAWQEPFLRRARLVACCEPLWLCVLLHAARGGQGLLVRASMCLLHAFEHTFGAKELPEFWPLVQSMGADVLHARGGLSAAAHISAEMLHYQAGLRPPWVPALSLHVASVASYRPASAEVLLFRFRLPMAPGFCRVLRMLAAEMGAGAPNIVEQQPGGRSLSFQEIGNFRAVAMLPHVPYALRLADVFALGSPTFVPAEPLLHKFIWPFAGPFCGRTDPDLSRSLDPLAANTSSHPYSPFTFQGRIFHIDQYHEDRRYWAQYSEWERWPHLLRFRSARELLTMAAGLTEAAAAEVSAKVRAHHAAIASEALAYWRAAALGALAEER
;
A
#
# COMPACT_ATOMS: atom_id res chain seq x y z
N GLU A 1 29.18 8.40 -5.17
CA GLU A 1 29.35 7.28 -4.22
C GLU A 1 28.06 6.47 -4.18
N THR A 2 28.18 5.16 -4.32
CA THR A 2 27.07 4.26 -4.62
C THR A 2 26.24 3.96 -3.37
N LEU A 3 24.91 3.86 -3.53
CA LEU A 3 23.92 3.33 -2.57
C LEU A 3 24.16 1.85 -2.20
N ARG A 4 25.42 1.41 -2.08
CA ARG A 4 25.82 0.01 -1.87
C ARG A 4 25.70 -0.48 -0.42
N ALA A 5 25.25 0.36 0.51
CA ALA A 5 25.13 0.01 1.93
C ALA A 5 23.69 0.12 2.47
N SER A 6 22.66 -0.08 1.64
CA SER A 6 21.30 -0.27 2.17
C SER A 6 21.17 -1.66 2.78
N LEU A 7 21.46 -1.80 4.08
CA LEU A 7 21.13 -3.01 4.81
C LEU A 7 19.60 -3.06 4.98
N ARG A 8 18.95 -4.08 4.41
CA ARG A 8 17.54 -4.34 4.70
C ARG A 8 17.47 -5.03 6.04
N MET A 9 16.99 -4.29 7.03
CA MET A 9 16.65 -4.85 8.32
C MET A 9 15.27 -5.46 8.28
N THR A 10 15.18 -6.73 8.66
CA THR A 10 13.90 -7.40 8.81
C THR A 10 13.59 -7.55 10.29
N TRP A 11 12.31 -7.69 10.60
CA TRP A 11 11.79 -7.87 11.96
C TRP A 11 12.51 -8.99 12.72
N GLU A 12 12.83 -10.07 12.00
CA GLU A 12 13.56 -11.24 12.48
C GLU A 12 14.97 -10.89 12.98
N ALA A 13 15.63 -9.92 12.34
CA ALA A 13 16.98 -9.52 12.71
C ALA A 13 17.01 -8.76 14.04
N PHE A 14 15.93 -8.06 14.40
CA PHE A 14 15.85 -7.30 15.65
C PHE A 14 15.40 -8.16 16.83
N TRP A 15 14.43 -9.06 16.63
CA TRP A 15 13.86 -9.87 17.73
C TRP A 15 14.40 -11.29 17.82
N GLY A 16 15.24 -11.75 16.89
CA GLY A 16 15.82 -13.09 16.89
C GLY A 16 14.84 -14.23 16.57
N GLU A 17 13.54 -13.94 16.43
CA GLU A 17 12.51 -14.89 16.02
C GLU A 17 11.62 -14.32 14.91
N PRO A 18 11.14 -15.16 13.97
CA PRO A 18 10.02 -14.82 13.11
C PRO A 18 8.82 -14.39 13.95
N MET A 19 8.22 -13.26 13.56
CA MET A 19 6.95 -12.79 14.14
C MET A 19 5.88 -13.89 14.12
N THR A 20 6.02 -14.92 13.29
CA THR A 20 5.07 -16.03 13.14
C THR A 20 5.14 -17.13 14.21
N ARG A 21 6.22 -17.27 15.00
CA ARG A 21 6.33 -18.38 15.99
C ARG A 21 5.83 -18.03 17.38
N SER A 22 6.15 -16.84 17.88
CA SER A 22 5.66 -16.36 19.18
C SER A 22 4.81 -15.09 19.05
N GLN A 23 4.84 -14.36 17.94
CA GLN A 23 4.19 -13.04 17.77
C GLN A 23 4.57 -12.02 18.87
N GLY A 24 5.68 -12.23 19.59
CA GLY A 24 6.00 -11.44 20.77
C GLY A 24 5.12 -11.77 21.97
N ARG A 25 4.53 -12.97 22.03
CA ARG A 25 3.69 -13.46 23.13
C ARG A 25 4.39 -14.53 23.96
N ALA A 26 4.12 -14.54 25.26
CA ALA A 26 4.55 -15.59 26.18
C ALA A 26 3.73 -16.87 25.94
N SER A 27 4.10 -17.96 26.62
CA SER A 27 3.42 -19.26 26.50
C SER A 27 1.94 -19.20 26.90
N ASP A 28 1.56 -18.23 27.72
CA ASP A 28 0.18 -17.93 28.12
C ASP A 28 -0.54 -16.98 27.12
N SER A 29 0.07 -16.70 25.98
CA SER A 29 -0.40 -15.75 24.96
C SER A 29 -0.40 -14.27 25.39
N SER A 30 0.19 -13.90 26.54
CA SER A 30 0.31 -12.49 26.92
C SER A 30 1.39 -11.77 26.09
N PRO A 31 1.20 -10.50 25.70
CA PRO A 31 2.25 -9.70 25.06
C PRO A 31 3.50 -9.62 25.96
N ARG A 32 4.68 -9.95 25.41
CA ARG A 32 5.97 -9.91 26.13
C ARG A 32 6.56 -8.51 26.24
N TRP A 33 6.12 -7.60 25.38
CA TRP A 33 6.69 -6.27 25.25
C TRP A 33 5.70 -5.22 25.75
N THR A 34 6.22 -4.26 26.48
CA THR A 34 5.57 -2.96 26.68
C THR A 34 6.15 -1.97 25.66
N VAL A 35 5.43 -0.88 25.39
CA VAL A 35 5.94 0.18 24.52
C VAL A 35 7.27 0.72 25.06
N GLU A 36 7.37 0.92 26.38
CA GLU A 36 8.58 1.39 27.03
C GLU A 36 9.77 0.43 26.84
N THR A 37 9.59 -0.85 27.15
CA THR A 37 10.67 -1.85 27.06
C THR A 37 11.12 -2.05 25.61
N ALA A 38 10.21 -1.94 24.63
CA ALA A 38 10.57 -1.97 23.22
C ALA A 38 11.40 -0.73 22.79
N VAL A 39 11.05 0.47 23.26
CA VAL A 39 11.85 1.68 23.00
C VAL A 39 13.24 1.56 23.63
N GLN A 40 13.34 1.06 24.86
CA GLN A 40 14.63 0.83 25.53
C GLN A 40 15.47 -0.21 24.78
N ALA A 41 14.87 -1.31 24.34
CA ALA A 41 15.55 -2.32 23.53
C ALA A 41 16.05 -1.77 22.20
N LEU A 42 15.22 -0.99 21.48
CA LEU A 42 15.60 -0.32 20.24
C LEU A 42 16.75 0.66 20.46
N ARG A 43 16.75 1.40 21.57
CA ARG A 43 17.82 2.33 21.92
C ARG A 43 19.13 1.59 22.23
N ALA A 44 19.07 0.53 23.04
CA ALA A 44 20.24 -0.28 23.37
C ALA A 44 20.85 -0.92 22.11
N TRP A 45 20.00 -1.43 21.23
CA TRP A 45 20.42 -2.02 19.97
C TRP A 45 20.97 -0.97 19.00
N ALA A 46 20.32 0.18 18.84
CA ALA A 46 20.84 1.29 18.03
C ALA A 46 22.20 1.79 18.53
N TRP A 47 22.48 1.67 19.83
CA TRP A 47 23.79 1.96 20.42
C TRP A 47 24.84 0.88 20.14
N GLN A 48 24.44 -0.40 20.11
CA GLN A 48 25.36 -1.50 19.83
C GLN A 48 25.74 -1.53 18.34
N GLU A 49 24.78 -1.31 17.45
CA GLU A 49 24.97 -1.40 16.01
C GLU A 49 25.80 -0.24 15.43
N PRO A 50 27.03 -0.49 14.95
CA PRO A 50 27.89 0.57 14.44
C PRO A 50 27.31 1.31 13.24
N PHE A 51 26.46 0.66 12.43
CA PHE A 51 25.86 1.30 11.25
C PHE A 51 24.72 2.25 11.64
N LEU A 52 23.88 1.90 12.63
CA LEU A 52 22.81 2.78 13.09
C LEU A 52 23.34 4.01 13.82
N ARG A 53 24.43 3.84 14.58
CA ARG A 53 25.13 4.98 15.20
C ARG A 53 25.69 5.95 14.16
N ARG A 54 26.16 5.44 13.02
CA ARG A 54 26.72 6.25 11.94
C ARG A 54 25.65 6.77 10.96
N ALA A 55 24.46 6.20 10.99
CA ALA A 55 23.38 6.59 10.11
C ALA A 55 22.84 7.95 10.53
N ARG A 56 23.10 8.95 9.67
CA ARG A 56 22.53 10.31 9.74
C ARG A 56 21.06 10.35 9.34
N LEU A 57 20.63 9.34 8.60
CA LEU A 57 19.28 9.22 8.08
C LEU A 57 18.87 7.75 8.09
N VAL A 58 17.67 7.49 8.60
CA VAL A 58 17.04 6.17 8.60
C VAL A 58 15.73 6.28 7.84
N ALA A 59 15.51 5.38 6.88
CA ALA A 59 14.23 5.27 6.18
C ALA A 59 13.43 4.10 6.78
N CYS A 60 12.24 4.38 7.29
CA CYS A 60 11.33 3.41 7.89
C CYS A 60 10.02 3.36 7.11
N CYS A 61 9.50 2.15 6.85
CA CYS A 61 8.31 1.97 6.01
C CYS A 61 7.19 1.20 6.73
N GLU A 62 7.50 0.06 7.35
CA GLU A 62 6.49 -0.82 7.93
C GLU A 62 7.04 -1.73 9.04
N PRO A 63 6.21 -2.09 10.04
CA PRO A 63 4.90 -1.49 10.34
C PRO A 63 5.06 -0.06 10.89
N LEU A 64 4.04 0.79 10.73
CA LEU A 64 4.18 2.22 11.05
C LEU A 64 4.44 2.48 12.54
N TRP A 65 3.82 1.71 13.44
CA TRP A 65 4.09 1.83 14.87
C TRP A 65 5.56 1.57 15.22
N LEU A 66 6.28 0.72 14.48
CA LEU A 66 7.71 0.51 14.72
C LEU A 66 8.51 1.76 14.36
N CYS A 67 8.11 2.47 13.31
CA CYS A 67 8.74 3.74 12.96
C CYS A 67 8.57 4.79 14.07
N VAL A 68 7.42 4.80 14.75
CA VAL A 68 7.17 5.63 15.94
C VAL A 68 8.10 5.26 17.09
N LEU A 69 8.27 3.97 17.38
CA LEU A 69 9.17 3.53 18.44
C LEU A 69 10.64 3.82 18.12
N LEU A 70 11.05 3.65 16.86
CA LEU A 70 12.39 3.97 16.39
C LEU A 70 12.68 5.47 16.47
N HIS A 71 11.70 6.32 16.13
CA HIS A 71 11.76 7.76 16.34
C HIS A 71 12.05 8.10 17.81
N ALA A 72 11.26 7.52 18.74
CA ALA A 72 11.45 7.72 20.17
C ALA A 72 12.79 7.18 20.70
N ALA A 73 13.23 6.02 20.21
CA ALA A 73 14.52 5.42 20.58
C ALA A 73 15.70 6.30 20.18
N ARG A 74 15.60 6.99 19.02
CA ARG A 74 16.62 7.90 18.48
C ARG A 74 16.50 9.35 18.96
N GLY A 75 15.53 9.67 19.82
CA GLY A 75 15.33 11.05 20.27
C GLY A 75 14.88 12.01 19.16
N GLY A 76 14.16 11.48 18.15
CA GLY A 76 13.52 12.26 17.10
C GLY A 76 14.40 12.68 15.91
N GLN A 77 15.64 12.19 15.82
CA GLN A 77 16.58 12.62 14.78
C GLN A 77 16.62 11.72 13.54
N GLY A 78 16.61 12.36 12.37
CA GLY A 78 17.06 11.78 11.09
C GLY A 78 16.19 10.62 10.62
N LEU A 79 14.85 10.76 10.68
CA LEU A 79 13.92 9.72 10.25
C LEU A 79 13.07 10.14 9.06
N LEU A 80 13.11 9.35 7.99
CA LEU A 80 12.14 9.38 6.91
C LEU A 80 11.16 8.23 7.08
N VAL A 81 9.88 8.53 7.13
CA VAL A 81 8.81 7.56 7.33
C VAL A 81 7.92 7.50 6.10
N ARG A 82 7.66 6.29 5.59
CA ARG A 82 6.71 6.06 4.50
C ARG A 82 5.60 5.10 4.95
N ALA A 83 4.49 5.65 5.40
CA ALA A 83 3.33 4.90 5.85
C ALA A 83 2.65 4.16 4.68
N SER A 84 2.72 2.83 4.67
CA SER A 84 2.13 1.99 3.60
C SER A 84 0.91 1.18 4.04
N MET A 85 0.56 1.28 5.32
CA MET A 85 -0.48 0.53 6.02
C MET A 85 -1.12 1.43 7.07
N CYS A 86 -2.18 0.97 7.73
CA CYS A 86 -2.74 1.68 8.88
C CYS A 86 -1.81 1.63 10.09
N LEU A 87 -1.95 2.62 10.98
CA LEU A 87 -0.97 2.90 12.03
C LEU A 87 -0.75 1.74 12.99
N LEU A 88 -1.83 1.10 13.39
CA LEU A 88 -1.84 0.06 14.40
C LEU A 88 -1.84 -1.36 13.79
N HIS A 89 -1.50 -1.51 12.51
CA HIS A 89 -1.46 -2.83 11.88
C HIS A 89 -0.54 -3.78 12.66
N ALA A 90 -1.10 -4.91 13.09
CA ALA A 90 -0.47 -5.91 13.95
C ALA A 90 -0.01 -5.46 15.36
N PHE A 91 -0.35 -4.25 15.81
CA PHE A 91 0.06 -3.70 17.12
C PHE A 91 -0.44 -4.57 18.30
N GLU A 92 -1.69 -5.04 18.22
CA GLU A 92 -2.29 -5.89 19.26
C GLU A 92 -1.53 -7.20 19.47
N HIS A 93 -0.93 -7.75 18.42
CA HIS A 93 -0.17 -8.97 18.52
C HIS A 93 1.09 -8.77 19.38
N THR A 94 1.72 -7.59 19.28
CA THR A 94 2.99 -7.28 19.95
C THR A 94 2.82 -6.69 21.35
N PHE A 95 1.90 -5.75 21.56
CA PHE A 95 1.79 -4.96 22.80
C PHE A 95 0.45 -5.15 23.52
N GLY A 96 -0.62 -5.37 22.75
CA GLY A 96 -1.99 -5.42 23.27
C GLY A 96 -2.58 -4.03 23.55
N ALA A 97 -3.86 -4.01 23.92
CA ALA A 97 -4.64 -2.76 24.03
C ALA A 97 -4.20 -1.83 25.16
N LYS A 98 -3.67 -2.41 26.25
CA LYS A 98 -3.28 -1.68 27.46
C LYS A 98 -2.14 -0.69 27.24
N GLU A 99 -1.38 -0.83 26.15
CA GLU A 99 -0.19 -0.02 25.85
C GLU A 99 -0.50 1.18 24.93
N LEU A 100 -1.76 1.35 24.50
CA LEU A 100 -2.16 2.50 23.68
C LEU A 100 -1.96 3.86 24.38
N PRO A 101 -2.27 4.03 25.68
CA PRO A 101 -2.03 5.29 26.39
C PRO A 101 -0.57 5.75 26.34
N GLU A 102 0.38 4.82 26.38
CA GLU A 102 1.81 5.08 26.29
C GLU A 102 2.27 5.29 24.84
N PHE A 103 1.60 4.65 23.88
CA PHE A 103 1.93 4.75 22.46
C PHE A 103 1.49 6.08 21.82
N TRP A 104 0.29 6.59 22.14
CA TRP A 104 -0.24 7.80 21.50
C TRP A 104 0.63 9.05 21.65
N PRO A 105 1.19 9.36 22.85
CA PRO A 105 2.13 10.46 22.99
C PRO A 105 3.35 10.36 22.07
N LEU A 106 3.83 9.14 21.77
CA LEU A 106 4.96 8.94 20.85
C LEU A 106 4.55 9.22 19.40
N VAL A 107 3.32 8.88 19.00
CA VAL A 107 2.77 9.22 17.68
C VAL A 107 2.69 10.74 17.51
N GLN A 108 2.22 11.46 18.54
CA GLN A 108 2.12 12.91 18.51
C GLN A 108 3.50 13.57 18.47
N SER A 109 4.46 13.09 19.27
CA SER A 109 5.85 13.55 19.22
C SER A 109 6.45 13.32 17.84
N MET A 110 6.29 12.13 17.27
CA MET A 110 6.76 11.85 15.91
C MET A 110 6.11 12.79 14.92
N GLY A 111 4.78 12.96 14.96
CA GLY A 111 4.05 13.88 14.09
C GLY A 111 4.59 15.30 14.14
N ALA A 112 4.80 15.84 15.34
CA ALA A 112 5.34 17.17 15.55
C ALA A 112 6.75 17.31 14.95
N ASP A 113 7.64 16.34 15.20
CA ASP A 113 9.02 16.39 14.74
C ASP A 113 9.13 16.19 13.21
N VAL A 114 8.50 15.15 12.66
CA VAL A 114 8.69 14.76 11.24
C VAL A 114 7.86 15.58 10.25
N LEU A 115 6.79 16.24 10.69
CA LEU A 115 6.00 17.12 9.81
C LEU A 115 6.52 18.56 9.78
N HIS A 116 7.24 19.00 10.83
CA HIS A 116 7.58 20.42 10.98
C HIS A 116 9.07 20.77 11.00
N ALA A 117 10.00 19.83 11.22
CA ALA A 117 11.41 20.20 11.39
C ALA A 117 12.43 19.09 11.08
N ARG A 118 12.23 17.87 11.61
CA ARG A 118 13.34 16.90 11.85
C ARG A 118 13.37 15.66 10.97
N GLY A 119 12.54 15.62 9.94
CA GLY A 119 12.33 14.42 9.14
C GLY A 119 11.38 14.61 7.98
N GLY A 120 10.81 13.50 7.51
CA GLY A 120 9.74 13.52 6.53
C GLY A 120 8.83 12.32 6.68
N LEU A 121 7.55 12.55 6.93
CA LEU A 121 6.52 11.52 6.90
C LEU A 121 5.73 11.65 5.60
N SER A 122 5.57 10.56 4.87
CA SER A 122 4.67 10.48 3.73
C SER A 122 3.76 9.27 3.83
N ALA A 123 2.62 9.33 3.15
CA ALA A 123 1.77 8.17 2.93
C ALA A 123 2.02 7.58 1.54
N ALA A 124 2.18 6.25 1.45
CA ALA A 124 2.31 5.53 0.18
C ALA A 124 1.04 5.57 -0.66
N ALA A 125 -0.11 5.75 0.01
CA ALA A 125 -1.43 5.78 -0.58
C ALA A 125 -2.25 6.92 -0.02
N HIS A 126 -3.15 7.49 -0.82
CA HIS A 126 -3.95 8.61 -0.36
C HIS A 126 -4.91 8.18 0.76
N ILE A 127 -5.51 7.00 0.65
CA ILE A 127 -6.32 6.41 1.72
C ILE A 127 -5.54 6.24 3.03
N SER A 128 -4.24 5.90 2.98
CA SER A 128 -3.40 5.84 4.19
C SER A 128 -3.22 7.21 4.84
N ALA A 129 -3.09 8.28 4.06
CA ALA A 129 -3.00 9.64 4.60
C ALA A 129 -4.29 10.02 5.34
N GLU A 130 -5.45 9.77 4.71
CA GLU A 130 -6.76 10.05 5.31
C GLU A 130 -7.03 9.19 6.55
N MET A 131 -6.61 7.92 6.52
CA MET A 131 -6.70 7.05 7.70
C MET A 131 -5.81 7.52 8.85
N LEU A 132 -4.60 8.01 8.57
CA LEU A 132 -3.73 8.59 9.61
C LEU A 132 -4.32 9.87 10.18
N HIS A 133 -4.95 10.68 9.34
CA HIS A 133 -5.67 11.86 9.79
C HIS A 133 -6.84 11.46 10.68
N TYR A 134 -7.61 10.44 10.30
CA TYR A 134 -8.71 9.92 11.08
C TYR A 134 -8.25 9.33 12.43
N GLN A 135 -7.18 8.53 12.44
CA GLN A 135 -6.71 7.81 13.63
C GLN A 135 -5.94 8.69 14.61
N ALA A 136 -5.07 9.56 14.11
CA ALA A 136 -4.06 10.24 14.93
C ALA A 136 -4.01 11.76 14.67
N GLY A 137 -4.89 12.31 13.83
CA GLY A 137 -4.87 13.71 13.46
C GLY A 137 -3.75 14.09 12.48
N LEU A 138 -2.86 13.15 12.13
CA LEU A 138 -1.69 13.40 11.28
C LEU A 138 -2.09 13.54 9.81
N ARG A 139 -1.59 14.58 9.13
CA ARG A 139 -1.86 14.83 7.71
C ARG A 139 -0.59 14.73 6.86
N PRO A 140 -0.02 13.53 6.68
CA PRO A 140 1.16 13.39 5.86
C PRO A 140 0.83 13.61 4.37
N PRO A 141 1.74 14.22 3.59
CA PRO A 141 1.59 14.28 2.16
C PRO A 141 1.54 12.87 1.55
N TRP A 142 0.67 12.70 0.56
CA TRP A 142 0.62 11.49 -0.25
C TRP A 142 1.75 11.52 -1.28
N VAL A 143 2.59 10.48 -1.25
CA VAL A 143 3.69 10.29 -2.21
C VAL A 143 3.62 8.86 -2.75
N PRO A 144 3.12 8.67 -3.99
CA PRO A 144 2.81 7.35 -4.52
C PRO A 144 4.06 6.48 -4.71
N ALA A 145 3.87 5.16 -4.77
CA ALA A 145 4.95 4.29 -5.26
C ALA A 145 5.28 4.59 -6.72
N LEU A 146 6.56 4.85 -6.97
CA LEU A 146 7.07 5.17 -8.31
C LEU A 146 7.46 3.94 -9.12
N SER A 147 7.64 2.79 -8.46
CA SER A 147 8.10 1.54 -9.07
C SER A 147 9.33 1.73 -9.98
N LEU A 148 10.32 2.53 -9.53
CA LEU A 148 11.54 2.85 -10.29
C LEU A 148 12.35 1.60 -10.70
N HIS A 149 12.21 0.51 -9.94
CA HIS A 149 12.82 -0.79 -10.25
C HIS A 149 12.23 -1.45 -11.51
N VAL A 150 11.02 -1.08 -11.91
CA VAL A 150 10.37 -1.51 -13.16
C VAL A 150 10.76 -0.60 -14.30
N ALA A 151 10.60 0.71 -14.09
CA ALA A 151 10.82 1.74 -15.11
C ALA A 151 12.25 1.73 -15.69
N SER A 152 13.23 1.20 -14.96
CA SER A 152 14.62 1.09 -15.41
C SER A 152 14.94 -0.14 -16.26
N VAL A 153 14.09 -1.18 -16.23
CA VAL A 153 14.40 -2.49 -16.86
C VAL A 153 13.34 -2.99 -17.83
N ALA A 154 12.14 -2.41 -17.81
CA ALA A 154 11.02 -2.85 -18.64
C ALA A 154 10.22 -1.67 -19.17
N SER A 155 9.58 -1.86 -20.33
CA SER A 155 8.66 -0.90 -20.91
C SER A 155 7.55 -1.62 -21.68
N TYR A 156 6.38 -0.99 -21.77
CA TYR A 156 5.28 -1.46 -22.62
C TYR A 156 5.72 -1.51 -24.08
N ARG A 157 5.75 -2.72 -24.63
CA ARG A 157 6.14 -3.05 -26.02
C ARG A 157 5.29 -4.26 -26.43
N PRO A 158 4.00 -4.05 -26.73
CA PRO A 158 3.08 -5.15 -26.96
C PRO A 158 3.56 -5.98 -28.15
N ALA A 159 3.79 -7.27 -27.93
CA ALA A 159 4.15 -8.25 -28.95
C ALA A 159 3.02 -9.27 -29.17
N SER A 160 1.97 -9.20 -28.35
CA SER A 160 0.77 -10.03 -28.42
C SER A 160 -0.49 -9.17 -28.44
N ALA A 161 -1.56 -9.68 -29.06
CA ALA A 161 -2.90 -9.11 -28.97
C ALA A 161 -3.64 -9.53 -27.68
N GLU A 162 -3.03 -10.40 -26.88
CA GLU A 162 -3.61 -10.94 -25.65
C GLU A 162 -3.72 -9.89 -24.53
N VAL A 163 -4.70 -10.10 -23.65
CA VAL A 163 -4.85 -9.36 -22.40
C VAL A 163 -4.47 -10.26 -21.24
N LEU A 164 -3.57 -9.79 -20.38
CA LEU A 164 -3.14 -10.52 -19.19
C LEU A 164 -4.11 -10.26 -18.03
N LEU A 165 -4.79 -11.29 -17.52
CA LEU A 165 -5.46 -11.23 -16.22
C LEU A 165 -4.44 -11.48 -15.10
N PHE A 166 -3.96 -10.40 -14.48
CA PHE A 166 -2.80 -10.41 -13.60
C PHE A 166 -3.14 -10.80 -12.15
N ARG A 167 -2.39 -11.79 -11.64
CA ARG A 167 -2.33 -12.27 -10.23
C ARG A 167 -3.65 -12.18 -9.43
N PHE A 168 -4.62 -12.99 -9.79
CA PHE A 168 -5.93 -13.04 -9.12
C PHE A 168 -5.99 -14.07 -7.96
N ARG A 169 -5.25 -13.88 -6.85
CA ARG A 169 -5.35 -14.76 -5.66
C ARG A 169 -6.50 -14.39 -4.71
N LEU A 170 -7.58 -13.86 -5.25
CA LEU A 170 -8.73 -13.41 -4.45
C LEU A 170 -9.80 -14.51 -4.41
N PRO A 171 -10.44 -14.79 -3.26
CA PRO A 171 -11.52 -15.78 -3.18
C PRO A 171 -12.67 -15.52 -4.15
N MET A 172 -12.94 -14.25 -4.47
CA MET A 172 -14.00 -13.88 -5.41
C MET A 172 -13.60 -13.99 -6.88
N ALA A 173 -12.29 -14.11 -7.17
CA ALA A 173 -11.81 -14.11 -8.55
C ALA A 173 -12.16 -15.38 -9.34
N PRO A 174 -12.11 -16.62 -8.79
CA PRO A 174 -12.54 -17.82 -9.52
C PRO A 174 -13.96 -17.72 -10.09
N GLY A 175 -14.90 -17.14 -9.33
CA GLY A 175 -16.26 -16.90 -9.80
C GLY A 175 -16.31 -15.90 -10.96
N PHE A 176 -15.54 -14.81 -10.88
CA PHE A 176 -15.42 -13.84 -11.96
C PHE A 176 -14.79 -14.45 -13.22
N CYS A 177 -13.69 -15.20 -13.10
CA CYS A 177 -13.04 -15.88 -14.22
C CYS A 177 -13.98 -16.89 -14.89
N ARG A 178 -14.78 -17.63 -14.11
CA ARG A 178 -15.78 -18.57 -14.66
C ARG A 178 -16.80 -17.84 -15.54
N VAL A 179 -17.36 -16.73 -15.04
CA VAL A 179 -18.29 -15.89 -15.82
C VAL A 179 -17.62 -15.33 -17.06
N LEU A 180 -16.38 -14.85 -16.93
CA LEU A 180 -15.59 -14.33 -18.05
C LEU A 180 -15.41 -15.37 -19.16
N ARG A 181 -15.07 -16.62 -18.82
CA ARG A 181 -14.92 -17.71 -19.78
C ARG A 181 -16.24 -18.10 -20.45
N MET A 182 -17.34 -18.13 -19.70
CA MET A 182 -18.67 -18.39 -20.27
C MET A 182 -19.07 -17.32 -21.29
N LEU A 183 -18.85 -16.05 -20.96
CA LEU A 183 -19.14 -14.92 -21.86
C LEU A 183 -18.22 -14.89 -23.08
N ALA A 184 -16.93 -15.23 -22.90
CA ALA A 184 -16.00 -15.35 -24.02
C ALA A 184 -16.42 -16.48 -24.97
N ALA A 185 -16.88 -17.62 -24.44
CA ALA A 185 -17.42 -18.70 -25.25
C ALA A 185 -18.69 -18.29 -26.02
N GLU A 186 -19.57 -17.49 -25.40
CA GLU A 186 -20.77 -16.90 -26.04
C GLU A 186 -20.39 -15.95 -27.19
N MET A 187 -19.34 -15.15 -27.04
CA MET A 187 -18.85 -14.22 -28.08
C MET A 187 -18.20 -14.92 -29.28
N GLY A 188 -17.79 -16.18 -29.15
CA GLY A 188 -17.18 -16.97 -30.22
C GLY A 188 -15.86 -16.36 -30.73
N ALA A 189 -15.69 -16.31 -32.05
CA ALA A 189 -14.45 -15.86 -32.70
C ALA A 189 -14.11 -14.37 -32.44
N GLY A 190 -15.06 -13.56 -31.96
CA GLY A 190 -14.83 -12.16 -31.59
C GLY A 190 -14.32 -11.95 -30.16
N ALA A 191 -14.18 -13.02 -29.37
CA ALA A 191 -13.69 -12.92 -28.00
C ALA A 191 -12.19 -12.58 -27.94
N PRO A 192 -11.76 -11.65 -27.07
CA PRO A 192 -10.36 -11.39 -26.87
C PRO A 192 -9.70 -12.59 -26.15
N ASN A 193 -8.44 -12.89 -26.48
CA ASN A 193 -7.71 -13.92 -25.76
C ASN A 193 -7.23 -13.37 -24.40
N ILE A 194 -7.86 -13.84 -23.32
CA ILE A 194 -7.52 -13.48 -21.94
C ILE A 194 -6.60 -14.55 -21.36
N VAL A 195 -5.34 -14.19 -21.10
CA VAL A 195 -4.34 -15.08 -20.50
C VAL A 195 -4.35 -14.89 -18.99
N GLU A 196 -4.71 -15.93 -18.26
CA GLU A 196 -4.74 -15.91 -16.80
C GLU A 196 -3.37 -16.23 -16.20
N GLN A 197 -2.84 -15.35 -15.34
CA GLN A 197 -1.64 -15.68 -14.57
C GLN A 197 -1.99 -16.65 -13.44
N GLN A 198 -1.73 -17.94 -13.67
CA GLN A 198 -2.09 -19.01 -12.74
C GLN A 198 -1.36 -18.92 -11.39
N PRO A 199 -2.06 -19.11 -10.25
CA PRO A 199 -1.42 -19.26 -8.95
C PRO A 199 -0.45 -20.45 -8.93
N GLY A 200 0.82 -20.19 -8.61
CA GLY A 200 1.85 -21.25 -8.54
C GLY A 200 2.46 -21.60 -9.90
N GLY A 201 1.98 -21.00 -10.99
CA GLY A 201 2.65 -21.02 -12.28
C GLY A 201 3.91 -20.15 -12.30
N ARG A 202 4.62 -20.16 -13.43
CA ARG A 202 5.81 -19.33 -13.65
C ARG A 202 5.47 -17.86 -13.41
N SER A 203 6.31 -17.18 -12.62
CA SER A 203 6.22 -15.73 -12.49
C SER A 203 6.72 -15.08 -13.78
N LEU A 204 5.88 -14.23 -14.38
CA LEU A 204 6.27 -13.39 -15.50
C LEU A 204 7.20 -12.28 -15.01
N SER A 205 8.24 -12.00 -15.78
CA SER A 205 9.06 -10.79 -15.64
C SER A 205 8.25 -9.55 -16.05
N PHE A 206 8.69 -8.37 -15.63
CA PHE A 206 8.01 -7.12 -16.01
C PHE A 206 8.03 -6.88 -17.52
N GLN A 207 9.10 -7.28 -18.23
CA GLN A 207 9.13 -7.15 -19.68
C GLN A 207 8.13 -8.11 -20.35
N GLU A 208 7.97 -9.33 -19.86
CA GLU A 208 6.95 -10.25 -20.37
C GLU A 208 5.53 -9.72 -20.15
N ILE A 209 5.28 -9.06 -19.00
CA ILE A 209 4.01 -8.35 -18.76
C ILE A 209 3.83 -7.21 -19.78
N GLY A 210 4.90 -6.50 -20.13
CA GLY A 210 4.90 -5.41 -21.10
C GLY A 210 4.65 -5.83 -22.54
N ASN A 211 4.68 -7.13 -22.83
CA ASN A 211 4.43 -7.69 -24.16
C ASN A 211 2.94 -7.96 -24.43
N PHE A 212 2.07 -7.91 -23.41
CA PHE A 212 0.62 -8.03 -23.59
C PHE A 212 0.03 -6.73 -24.11
N ARG A 213 -1.08 -6.81 -24.87
CA ARG A 213 -1.80 -5.62 -25.37
C ARG A 213 -2.29 -4.75 -24.23
N ALA A 214 -2.79 -5.38 -23.17
CA ALA A 214 -3.24 -4.73 -21.95
C ALA A 214 -3.15 -5.69 -20.76
N VAL A 215 -3.30 -5.15 -19.56
CA VAL A 215 -3.34 -5.91 -18.31
C VAL A 215 -4.68 -5.66 -17.63
N ALA A 216 -5.41 -6.71 -17.26
CA ALA A 216 -6.57 -6.62 -16.39
C ALA A 216 -6.17 -6.96 -14.95
N MET A 217 -6.52 -6.08 -14.01
CA MET A 217 -6.19 -6.23 -12.59
C MET A 217 -7.46 -6.17 -11.73
N LEU A 218 -7.57 -7.09 -10.79
CA LEU A 218 -8.61 -7.07 -9.75
C LEU A 218 -7.98 -6.59 -8.43
N PRO A 219 -8.56 -5.59 -7.75
CA PRO A 219 -8.00 -5.05 -6.53
C PRO A 219 -8.11 -6.06 -5.40
N HIS A 220 -7.13 -6.13 -4.52
CA HIS A 220 -7.20 -6.95 -3.30
C HIS A 220 -7.10 -6.11 -2.03
N VAL A 221 -6.68 -4.87 -2.17
CA VAL A 221 -6.51 -3.88 -1.13
C VAL A 221 -6.71 -2.49 -1.76
N PRO A 222 -7.00 -1.46 -0.97
CA PRO A 222 -7.12 -0.09 -1.46
C PRO A 222 -5.89 0.40 -2.24
N TYR A 223 -4.70 0.00 -1.81
CA TYR A 223 -3.44 0.33 -2.48
C TYR A 223 -2.63 -0.92 -2.77
N ALA A 224 -2.33 -1.17 -4.05
CA ALA A 224 -1.52 -2.29 -4.48
C ALA A 224 -0.25 -1.82 -5.19
N LEU A 225 0.93 -2.16 -4.64
CA LEU A 225 2.23 -1.93 -5.28
C LEU A 225 2.29 -2.46 -6.72
N ARG A 226 1.57 -3.53 -7.01
CA ARG A 226 1.51 -4.11 -8.37
C ARG A 226 0.78 -3.25 -9.38
N LEU A 227 -0.21 -2.45 -8.95
CA LEU A 227 -0.80 -1.46 -9.84
C LEU A 227 0.25 -0.41 -10.23
N ALA A 228 1.07 0.02 -9.26
CA ALA A 228 2.20 0.92 -9.50
C ALA A 228 3.24 0.36 -10.46
N ASP A 229 3.58 -0.92 -10.32
CA ASP A 229 4.50 -1.59 -11.23
C ASP A 229 3.97 -1.59 -12.68
N VAL A 230 2.70 -1.94 -12.88
CA VAL A 230 2.09 -1.99 -14.23
C VAL A 230 1.88 -0.59 -14.82
N PHE A 231 1.57 0.40 -13.99
CA PHE A 231 1.45 1.79 -14.44
C PHE A 231 2.81 2.38 -14.82
N ALA A 232 3.86 2.12 -14.04
CA ALA A 232 5.24 2.53 -14.34
C ALA A 232 5.78 1.90 -15.63
N LEU A 233 5.32 0.68 -15.95
CA LEU A 233 5.62 0.02 -17.23
C LEU A 233 4.98 0.76 -18.43
N GLY A 234 3.94 1.56 -18.20
CA GLY A 234 3.18 2.26 -19.23
C GLY A 234 2.10 1.39 -19.88
N SER A 235 1.69 0.28 -19.27
CA SER A 235 0.72 -0.63 -19.88
C SER A 235 -0.72 -0.13 -19.74
N PRO A 236 -1.55 -0.19 -20.81
CA PRO A 236 -3.00 -0.03 -20.68
C PRO A 236 -3.55 -1.03 -19.67
N THR A 237 -4.26 -0.52 -18.66
CA THR A 237 -4.67 -1.32 -17.51
C THR A 237 -6.17 -1.26 -17.31
N PHE A 238 -6.84 -2.40 -17.43
CA PHE A 238 -8.25 -2.57 -17.08
C PHE A 238 -8.42 -2.79 -15.59
N VAL A 239 -9.31 -2.02 -14.97
CA VAL A 239 -9.66 -2.15 -13.54
C VAL A 239 -11.18 -2.12 -13.36
N PRO A 240 -11.74 -2.83 -12.36
CA PRO A 240 -13.17 -2.78 -12.12
C PRO A 240 -13.61 -1.39 -11.64
N ALA A 241 -14.71 -0.89 -12.18
CA ALA A 241 -15.46 0.28 -11.69
C ALA A 241 -16.56 -0.15 -10.72
N GLU A 242 -17.22 0.83 -10.09
CA GLU A 242 -18.45 0.57 -9.34
C GLU A 242 -19.54 -0.07 -10.23
N PRO A 243 -20.34 -1.00 -9.67
CA PRO A 243 -20.29 -1.51 -8.29
C PRO A 243 -19.27 -2.64 -8.07
N LEU A 244 -18.70 -3.18 -9.14
CA LEU A 244 -17.84 -4.37 -9.11
C LEU A 244 -16.56 -4.17 -8.27
N LEU A 245 -16.01 -2.96 -8.25
CA LEU A 245 -14.82 -2.60 -7.47
C LEU A 245 -14.92 -3.05 -6.00
N HIS A 246 -16.06 -2.77 -5.36
CA HIS A 246 -16.27 -3.03 -3.92
C HIS A 246 -16.27 -4.52 -3.56
N LYS A 247 -16.53 -5.40 -4.54
CA LYS A 247 -16.48 -6.86 -4.34
C LYS A 247 -15.05 -7.36 -4.11
N PHE A 248 -14.05 -6.59 -4.54
CA PHE A 248 -12.66 -7.02 -4.62
C PHE A 248 -11.74 -6.24 -3.67
N ILE A 249 -11.90 -4.92 -3.56
CA ILE A 249 -10.97 -4.02 -2.85
C ILE A 249 -11.01 -4.16 -1.32
N TRP A 250 -12.18 -4.44 -0.74
CA TRP A 250 -12.41 -4.45 0.72
C TRP A 250 -12.19 -5.79 1.45
N PRO A 251 -12.49 -6.96 0.85
CA PRO A 251 -12.36 -8.23 1.54
C PRO A 251 -10.96 -8.57 2.10
N PHE A 252 -9.88 -7.93 1.64
CA PHE A 252 -8.52 -8.18 2.16
C PHE A 252 -7.81 -6.92 2.59
N ALA A 253 -8.55 -5.86 2.89
CA ALA A 253 -8.03 -4.58 3.37
C ALA A 253 -7.49 -4.62 4.82
N GLY A 254 -7.07 -5.79 5.34
CA GLY A 254 -6.46 -5.94 6.66
C GLY A 254 -5.31 -4.97 6.95
N PRO A 255 -4.34 -4.80 6.03
CA PRO A 255 -3.30 -3.78 6.14
C PRO A 255 -3.82 -2.34 6.29
N PHE A 256 -5.09 -2.10 5.99
CA PHE A 256 -5.81 -0.83 6.12
C PHE A 256 -6.90 -0.97 7.20
N CYS A 257 -6.58 -1.69 8.28
CA CYS A 257 -7.42 -1.90 9.46
C CYS A 257 -8.77 -2.58 9.14
N GLY A 258 -8.77 -3.36 8.06
CA GLY A 258 -9.94 -4.08 7.58
C GLY A 258 -10.26 -5.33 8.39
N ARG A 259 -11.18 -6.15 7.87
CA ARG A 259 -11.77 -7.29 8.59
C ARG A 259 -10.80 -8.37 9.06
N THR A 260 -9.63 -8.48 8.46
CA THR A 260 -8.62 -9.49 8.81
C THR A 260 -7.64 -9.00 9.87
N ASP A 261 -7.76 -7.75 10.31
CA ASP A 261 -6.95 -7.17 11.37
C ASP A 261 -7.75 -7.14 12.70
N PRO A 262 -7.07 -7.19 13.86
CA PRO A 262 -7.72 -7.12 15.16
C PRO A 262 -8.48 -5.80 15.37
N ASP A 263 -9.47 -5.82 16.27
CA ASP A 263 -10.32 -4.65 16.50
C ASP A 263 -9.53 -3.46 17.07
N LEU A 264 -8.44 -3.72 17.80
CA LEU A 264 -7.55 -2.68 18.32
C LEU A 264 -6.94 -1.83 17.21
N SER A 265 -6.72 -2.39 16.02
CA SER A 265 -6.14 -1.65 14.89
C SER A 265 -6.98 -0.42 14.51
N ARG A 266 -8.27 -0.42 14.86
CA ARG A 266 -9.25 0.65 14.58
C ARG A 266 -9.31 1.71 15.69
N SER A 267 -8.43 1.63 16.68
CA SER A 267 -8.40 2.60 17.77
C SER A 267 -7.98 3.99 17.27
N LEU A 268 -8.49 4.99 17.97
CA LEU A 268 -8.23 6.41 17.73
C LEU A 268 -7.39 6.96 18.86
N ASP A 269 -6.50 7.90 18.53
CA ASP A 269 -5.94 8.81 19.50
C ASP A 269 -7.08 9.66 20.09
N PRO A 270 -7.22 9.73 21.42
CA PRO A 270 -8.22 10.60 22.08
C PRO A 270 -8.17 12.06 21.62
N LEU A 271 -6.98 12.59 21.29
CA LEU A 271 -6.82 13.95 20.78
C LEU A 271 -7.30 14.09 19.33
N ALA A 272 -7.33 13.00 18.56
CA ALA A 272 -7.77 12.99 17.17
C ALA A 272 -9.27 12.76 16.99
N ALA A 273 -9.95 12.15 17.98
CA ALA A 273 -11.33 11.69 17.88
C ALA A 273 -12.35 12.77 17.42
N ASN A 274 -12.05 14.05 17.64
CA ASN A 274 -12.90 15.19 17.25
C ASN A 274 -12.29 16.08 16.16
N THR A 275 -11.21 15.63 15.51
CA THR A 275 -10.46 16.46 14.54
C THR A 275 -10.72 16.07 13.09
N SER A 276 -11.21 14.85 12.84
CA SER A 276 -11.49 14.39 11.48
C SER A 276 -12.81 14.95 10.97
N SER A 277 -12.80 15.48 9.76
CA SER A 277 -13.99 15.97 9.05
C SER A 277 -14.63 14.90 8.15
N HIS A 278 -14.20 13.63 8.26
CA HIS A 278 -14.75 12.58 7.41
C HIS A 278 -16.18 12.20 7.84
N PRO A 279 -17.16 12.18 6.92
CA PRO A 279 -18.54 11.85 7.26
C PRO A 279 -18.76 10.37 7.61
N TYR A 280 -17.82 9.51 7.20
CA TYR A 280 -17.89 8.07 7.44
C TYR A 280 -16.59 7.57 8.08
N SER A 281 -16.72 6.70 9.08
CA SER A 281 -15.58 6.00 9.66
C SER A 281 -14.96 5.04 8.63
N PRO A 282 -13.63 4.97 8.48
CA PRO A 282 -12.98 3.99 7.62
C PRO A 282 -13.17 2.56 8.12
N PHE A 283 -13.67 2.38 9.34
CA PHE A 283 -13.72 1.08 10.01
C PHE A 283 -15.10 0.42 9.99
N THR A 284 -16.17 1.22 9.92
CA THR A 284 -17.56 0.74 10.07
C THR A 284 -17.91 -0.32 9.04
N PHE A 285 -17.66 -0.04 7.76
CA PHE A 285 -17.99 -0.96 6.67
C PHE A 285 -17.00 -2.14 6.52
N GLN A 286 -15.87 -2.09 7.25
CA GLN A 286 -14.81 -3.10 7.24
C GLN A 286 -14.87 -4.05 8.44
N GLY A 287 -15.99 -4.07 9.18
CA GLY A 287 -16.21 -4.99 10.29
C GLY A 287 -16.08 -6.47 9.91
N ARG A 288 -16.07 -7.35 10.93
CA ARG A 288 -15.86 -8.81 10.74
C ARG A 288 -16.87 -9.44 9.78
N ILE A 289 -18.11 -8.94 9.77
CA ILE A 289 -19.17 -9.42 8.87
C ILE A 289 -19.23 -8.51 7.64
N PHE A 290 -18.95 -9.09 6.47
CA PHE A 290 -18.98 -8.36 5.20
C PHE A 290 -20.37 -8.44 4.56
N HIS A 291 -21.17 -7.39 4.74
CA HIS A 291 -22.49 -7.23 4.12
C HIS A 291 -22.37 -6.43 2.81
N ILE A 292 -22.29 -7.09 1.65
CA ILE A 292 -22.08 -6.39 0.38
C ILE A 292 -23.19 -5.37 0.05
N ASP A 293 -24.38 -5.59 0.61
CA ASP A 293 -25.63 -4.81 0.50
C ASP A 293 -25.76 -3.68 1.53
N GLN A 294 -24.78 -3.48 2.42
CA GLN A 294 -24.75 -2.41 3.40
C GLN A 294 -23.54 -1.48 3.19
N TYR A 295 -23.62 -0.28 3.77
CA TYR A 295 -22.53 0.71 3.79
C TYR A 295 -22.01 1.10 2.40
N HIS A 296 -22.93 1.23 1.44
CA HIS A 296 -22.59 1.59 0.06
C HIS A 296 -21.92 2.97 -0.02
N GLU A 297 -22.49 3.96 0.67
CA GLU A 297 -21.95 5.32 0.67
C GLU A 297 -20.60 5.40 1.40
N ASP A 298 -20.42 4.71 2.52
CA ASP A 298 -19.13 4.62 3.21
C ASP A 298 -18.05 4.04 2.29
N ARG A 299 -18.37 2.94 1.59
CA ARG A 299 -17.43 2.27 0.68
C ARG A 299 -17.10 3.14 -0.51
N ARG A 300 -18.08 3.79 -1.14
CA ARG A 300 -17.84 4.74 -2.23
C ARG A 300 -16.96 5.88 -1.76
N TYR A 301 -17.29 6.47 -0.61
CA TYR A 301 -16.54 7.56 -0.02
C TYR A 301 -15.08 7.18 0.24
N TRP A 302 -14.79 6.01 0.80
CA TRP A 302 -13.41 5.59 1.04
C TRP A 302 -12.70 5.08 -0.23
N ALA A 303 -13.43 4.51 -1.19
CA ALA A 303 -12.87 4.06 -2.47
C ALA A 303 -12.28 5.21 -3.29
N GLN A 304 -12.83 6.42 -3.21
CA GLN A 304 -12.32 7.60 -3.92
C GLN A 304 -10.87 7.96 -3.55
N TYR A 305 -10.38 7.47 -2.39
CA TYR A 305 -9.01 7.66 -1.94
C TYR A 305 -8.07 6.52 -2.34
N SER A 306 -8.57 5.49 -3.02
CA SER A 306 -7.77 4.38 -3.52
C SER A 306 -7.10 4.73 -4.86
N GLU A 307 -5.96 4.13 -5.15
CA GLU A 307 -5.25 4.32 -6.42
C GLU A 307 -6.06 3.78 -7.61
N TRP A 308 -6.95 2.82 -7.37
CA TRP A 308 -7.89 2.29 -8.37
C TRP A 308 -8.85 3.37 -8.90
N GLU A 309 -9.22 4.32 -8.04
CA GLU A 309 -10.12 5.43 -8.37
C GLU A 309 -9.36 6.71 -8.74
N ARG A 310 -8.16 6.93 -8.21
CA ARG A 310 -7.43 8.19 -8.41
C ARG A 310 -6.53 8.21 -9.64
N TRP A 311 -6.00 7.06 -10.04
CA TRP A 311 -5.01 7.05 -11.12
C TRP A 311 -5.69 7.29 -12.47
N PRO A 312 -5.24 8.30 -13.23
CA PRO A 312 -5.86 8.61 -14.51
C PRO A 312 -5.48 7.55 -15.54
N HIS A 313 -6.24 7.52 -16.65
CA HIS A 313 -5.99 6.64 -17.79
C HIS A 313 -6.15 5.13 -17.52
N LEU A 314 -6.61 4.74 -16.33
CA LEU A 314 -7.11 3.39 -16.07
C LEU A 314 -8.40 3.15 -16.86
N LEU A 315 -8.50 1.99 -17.52
CA LEU A 315 -9.64 1.59 -18.33
C LEU A 315 -10.67 0.87 -17.45
N ARG A 316 -11.78 1.54 -17.13
CA ARG A 316 -12.73 1.03 -16.13
C ARG A 316 -13.84 0.19 -16.74
N PHE A 317 -14.13 -0.96 -16.14
CA PHE A 317 -15.24 -1.84 -16.53
C PHE A 317 -16.16 -2.15 -15.34
N ARG A 318 -17.48 -2.14 -15.53
CA ARG A 318 -18.48 -2.43 -14.48
C ARG A 318 -18.88 -3.89 -14.42
N SER A 319 -18.56 -4.68 -15.46
CA SER A 319 -18.92 -6.09 -15.55
C SER A 319 -17.91 -6.93 -16.34
N ALA A 320 -17.98 -8.26 -16.23
CA ALA A 320 -17.16 -9.17 -17.03
C ALA A 320 -17.44 -9.04 -18.54
N ARG A 321 -18.70 -8.79 -18.94
CA ARG A 321 -19.08 -8.57 -20.34
C ARG A 321 -18.44 -7.30 -20.88
N GLU A 322 -18.51 -6.21 -20.12
CA GLU A 322 -17.89 -4.94 -20.50
C GLU A 322 -16.37 -5.06 -20.62
N LEU A 323 -15.70 -5.80 -19.71
CA LEU A 323 -14.28 -6.10 -19.85
C LEU A 323 -13.96 -6.78 -21.18
N LEU A 324 -14.73 -7.80 -21.58
CA LEU A 324 -14.52 -8.50 -22.86
C LEU A 324 -14.76 -7.58 -24.06
N THR A 325 -15.83 -6.77 -24.02
CA THR A 325 -16.13 -5.80 -25.09
C THR A 325 -15.02 -4.76 -25.23
N MET A 326 -14.55 -4.18 -24.12
CA MET A 326 -13.45 -3.21 -24.12
C MET A 326 -12.14 -3.84 -24.60
N ALA A 327 -11.83 -5.06 -24.16
CA ALA A 327 -10.63 -5.78 -24.58
C ALA A 327 -10.67 -6.15 -26.06
N ALA A 328 -11.81 -6.59 -26.59
CA ALA A 328 -11.99 -6.87 -28.03
C ALA A 328 -11.87 -5.60 -28.89
N GLY A 329 -12.36 -4.46 -28.38
CA GLY A 329 -12.30 -3.17 -29.07
C GLY A 329 -10.97 -2.43 -28.95
N LEU A 330 -10.02 -2.90 -28.12
CA LEU A 330 -8.77 -2.20 -27.87
C LEU A 330 -7.76 -2.43 -29.01
N THR A 331 -7.83 -1.56 -30.01
CA THR A 331 -6.88 -1.55 -31.13
C THR A 331 -5.45 -1.20 -30.69
N GLU A 332 -4.48 -1.44 -31.57
CA GLU A 332 -3.07 -1.12 -31.27
C GLU A 332 -2.83 0.37 -31.10
N ALA A 333 -3.42 1.16 -31.98
CA ALA A 333 -3.35 2.62 -31.92
C ALA A 333 -3.96 3.14 -30.61
N ALA A 334 -5.14 2.65 -30.22
CA ALA A 334 -5.77 3.04 -28.96
C ALA A 334 -4.94 2.62 -27.74
N ALA A 335 -4.37 1.42 -27.75
CA ALA A 335 -3.48 0.94 -26.69
C ALA A 335 -2.21 1.79 -26.57
N ALA A 336 -1.60 2.15 -27.71
CA ALA A 336 -0.43 3.02 -27.77
C ALA A 336 -0.74 4.44 -27.24
N GLU A 337 -1.92 4.98 -27.55
CA GLU A 337 -2.37 6.28 -27.07
C GLU A 337 -2.56 6.28 -25.54
N VAL A 338 -3.26 5.28 -25.00
CA VAL A 338 -3.43 5.12 -23.54
C VAL A 338 -2.07 4.98 -22.87
N SER A 339 -1.19 4.16 -23.45
CA SER A 339 0.17 3.93 -22.95
C SER A 339 1.00 5.23 -22.92
N ALA A 340 0.90 6.08 -23.95
CA ALA A 340 1.58 7.36 -23.97
C ALA A 340 1.08 8.30 -22.85
N LYS A 341 -0.23 8.35 -22.62
CA LYS A 341 -0.84 9.12 -21.53
C LYS A 341 -0.38 8.62 -20.15
N VAL A 342 -0.40 7.31 -19.92
CA VAL A 342 0.08 6.68 -18.68
C VAL A 342 1.54 7.03 -18.42
N ARG A 343 2.43 6.87 -19.42
CA ARG A 343 3.86 7.20 -19.27
C ARG A 343 4.10 8.67 -18.98
N ALA A 344 3.40 9.58 -19.67
CA ALA A 344 3.53 11.01 -19.43
C ALA A 344 3.11 11.37 -17.99
N HIS A 345 2.00 10.80 -17.52
CA HIS A 345 1.53 11.02 -16.15
C HIS A 345 2.48 10.42 -15.10
N HIS A 346 2.99 9.20 -15.33
CA HIS A 346 3.97 8.56 -14.44
C HIS A 346 5.26 9.38 -14.33
N ALA A 347 5.77 9.92 -15.44
CA ALA A 347 6.96 10.76 -15.45
C ALA A 347 6.76 12.05 -14.62
N ALA A 348 5.59 12.68 -14.71
CA ALA A 348 5.24 13.86 -13.91
C ALA A 348 5.22 13.53 -12.41
N ILE A 349 4.49 12.47 -12.02
CA ILE A 349 4.42 12.00 -10.63
C ILE A 349 5.82 11.64 -10.10
N ALA A 350 6.65 10.97 -10.91
CA ALA A 350 8.00 10.59 -10.51
C ALA A 350 8.88 11.81 -10.23
N SER A 351 8.76 12.86 -11.04
CA SER A 351 9.46 14.12 -10.82
C SER A 351 9.05 14.77 -9.49
N GLU A 352 7.75 14.89 -9.23
CA GLU A 352 7.21 15.50 -8.01
C GLU A 352 7.61 14.71 -6.75
N ALA A 353 7.46 13.39 -6.78
CA ALA A 353 7.80 12.53 -5.65
C ALA A 353 9.31 12.51 -5.36
N LEU A 354 10.16 12.53 -6.39
CA LEU A 354 11.61 12.63 -6.21
C LEU A 354 12.01 13.99 -5.63
N ALA A 355 11.36 15.08 -6.07
CA ALA A 355 11.58 16.40 -5.51
C ALA A 355 11.19 16.44 -4.02
N TYR A 356 10.04 15.87 -3.65
CA TYR A 356 9.63 15.72 -2.25
C TYR A 356 10.66 14.96 -1.42
N TRP A 357 11.04 13.75 -1.84
CA TRP A 357 11.97 12.92 -1.07
C TRP A 357 13.36 13.55 -0.95
N ARG A 358 13.80 14.29 -1.99
CA ARG A 358 15.04 15.05 -1.93
C ARG A 358 14.97 16.17 -0.90
N ALA A 359 13.88 16.94 -0.89
CA ALA A 359 13.69 18.01 0.08
C ALA A 359 13.61 17.46 1.51
N ALA A 360 12.82 16.40 1.74
CA ALA A 360 12.69 15.74 3.03
C ALA A 360 14.03 15.19 3.55
N ALA A 361 14.81 14.53 2.68
CA ALA A 361 16.12 14.00 3.04
C ALA A 361 17.12 15.12 3.37
N LEU A 362 17.13 16.22 2.61
CA LEU A 362 18.01 17.37 2.89
C LEU A 362 17.62 18.08 4.18
N GLY A 363 16.32 18.27 4.45
CA GLY A 363 15.83 18.84 5.71
C GLY A 363 16.28 18.01 6.91
N ALA A 364 16.06 16.69 6.86
CA ALA A 364 16.46 15.77 7.92
C ALA A 364 17.99 15.75 8.17
N LEU A 365 18.82 16.02 7.14
CA LEU A 365 20.28 16.04 7.25
C LEU A 365 20.85 17.41 7.67
N ALA A 366 20.08 18.49 7.56
CA ALA A 366 20.54 19.86 7.83
C ALA A 366 20.58 20.17 9.33
N GLU A 367 19.68 19.57 10.12
CA GLU A 367 19.55 19.83 11.57
C GLU A 367 20.61 19.12 12.45
N GLU A 368 21.47 18.28 11.86
CA GLU A 368 22.58 17.64 12.59
C GLU A 368 23.85 18.50 12.68
N ARG A 369 23.82 19.72 12.13
CA ARG A 369 24.90 20.71 12.24
C ARG A 369 24.58 21.71 13.33
#